data_AF-A0A7Z9VDN9-F1
#
_entry.id   AF-A0A7Z9VDN9-F1
#
_cell.length_a   1.000
_cell.length_b   1.000
_cell.length_c   1.000
_cell.angle_alpha   90.00
_cell.angle_beta   90.00
_cell.angle_gamma   90.00
#
_symmetry.space_group_name_H-M   'P 1'
#
loop_
_entity.id
_entity.type
_entity.pdbx_description
1 polymer ?
#
loop_
_entity_poly.entity_id
_entity_poly.type
_entity_poly.pdbx_seq_one_letter_code
_entity_poly.pdbx_strand_id
1 'polypeptide(L)'
;MGEVLEAELVDEREQLERRQLNGALGATVGFIVVMMLLATLFPSTLINDIDGSGGGDHWLPPVEHRRDLEYRIDDVFSRVSWNGSYGIDEVRSVYVEVNTITAADGGAGVTGDAEVHLGFWLPVIEGCDWDSLTDT
;
A
#
# COMPACT_ATOMS: atom_id res chain seq x y z
N MET A 1 -50.74 -2.57 -62.00
CA MET A 1 -49.30 -2.34 -62.26
C MET A 1 -48.57 -1.71 -61.06
N GLY A 2 -49.05 -1.86 -59.81
CA GLY A 2 -48.41 -1.27 -58.62
C GLY A 2 -47.68 -2.26 -57.70
N GLU A 3 -48.12 -3.53 -57.64
CA GLU A 3 -47.59 -4.52 -56.68
C GLU A 3 -46.12 -4.90 -56.92
N VAL A 4 -45.67 -4.91 -58.19
CA VAL A 4 -44.28 -5.29 -58.52
C VAL A 4 -43.28 -4.23 -58.05
N LEU A 5 -43.68 -2.96 -58.03
CA LEU A 5 -42.81 -1.85 -57.61
C LEU A 5 -42.67 -1.76 -56.09
N GLU A 6 -43.72 -2.12 -55.34
CA GLU A 6 -43.70 -2.13 -53.88
C GLU A 6 -42.85 -3.29 -53.33
N ALA A 7 -42.86 -4.44 -53.99
CA ALA A 7 -42.06 -5.60 -53.59
C ALA A 7 -40.54 -5.35 -53.71
N GLU A 8 -40.11 -4.58 -54.71
CA GLU A 8 -38.69 -4.25 -54.94
C GLU A 8 -38.15 -3.25 -53.90
N LEU A 9 -38.96 -2.24 -53.53
CA LEU A 9 -38.58 -1.22 -52.54
C LEU A 9 -38.50 -1.76 -51.09
N VAL A 10 -39.28 -2.80 -50.76
CA VAL A 10 -39.25 -3.42 -49.43
C VAL A 10 -37.99 -4.27 -49.24
N ASP A 11 -37.58 -5.03 -50.26
CA ASP A 11 -36.37 -5.87 -50.19
C ASP A 11 -35.09 -5.02 -50.08
N GLU A 12 -35.00 -3.90 -50.81
CA GLU A 12 -33.84 -3.01 -50.74
C GLU A 12 -33.65 -2.38 -49.34
N ARG A 13 -34.74 -1.98 -48.68
CA ARG A 13 -34.68 -1.42 -47.31
C ARG A 13 -34.20 -2.46 -46.30
N GLU A 14 -34.73 -3.67 -46.38
CA GLU A 14 -34.34 -4.76 -45.49
C GLU A 14 -32.87 -5.14 -45.68
N GLN A 15 -32.38 -5.15 -46.93
CA GLN A 15 -30.97 -5.39 -47.22
C GLN A 15 -30.06 -4.26 -46.69
N LEU A 16 -30.48 -3.00 -46.77
CA LEU A 16 -29.71 -1.87 -46.22
C LEU A 16 -29.65 -1.90 -44.70
N GLU A 17 -30.77 -2.20 -44.03
CA GLU A 17 -30.82 -2.35 -42.57
C GLU A 17 -29.94 -3.51 -42.09
N ARG A 18 -29.96 -4.65 -42.79
CA ARG A 18 -29.07 -5.79 -42.49
C ARG A 18 -27.60 -5.44 -42.69
N ARG A 19 -27.24 -4.65 -43.71
CA ARG A 19 -25.87 -4.16 -43.94
C ARG A 19 -25.43 -3.18 -42.85
N GLN A 20 -26.32 -2.30 -42.39
CA GLN A 20 -26.04 -1.37 -41.29
C GLN A 20 -25.87 -2.09 -39.95
N LEU A 21 -26.70 -3.09 -39.65
CA LEU A 21 -26.61 -3.87 -38.42
C LEU A 21 -25.33 -4.72 -38.36
N ASN A 22 -25.00 -5.39 -39.47
CA ASN A 22 -23.77 -6.16 -39.58
C ASN A 22 -22.51 -5.27 -39.56
N GLY A 23 -22.61 -4.05 -40.11
CA GLY A 23 -21.56 -3.04 -40.03
C GLY A 23 -21.34 -2.50 -38.61
N ALA A 24 -22.42 -2.22 -37.87
CA ALA A 24 -22.35 -1.75 -36.50
C ALA A 24 -21.80 -2.82 -35.54
N LEU A 25 -22.25 -4.07 -35.68
CA LEU A 25 -21.72 -5.21 -34.93
C LEU A 25 -20.23 -5.42 -35.24
N GLY A 26 -19.84 -5.38 -36.51
CA GLY A 26 -18.43 -5.46 -36.91
C GLY A 26 -17.56 -4.34 -36.35
N ALA A 27 -18.07 -3.11 -36.30
CA ALA A 27 -17.37 -1.96 -35.72
C ALA A 27 -17.13 -2.12 -34.21
N THR A 28 -18.13 -2.59 -33.45
CA THR A 28 -17.96 -2.83 -32.00
C THR A 28 -16.94 -3.93 -31.71
N VAL A 29 -16.98 -5.03 -32.47
CA VAL A 29 -16.02 -6.13 -32.32
C VAL A 29 -14.61 -5.64 -32.68
N GLY A 30 -14.47 -4.88 -33.77
CA GLY A 30 -13.20 -4.27 -34.15
C GLY A 30 -12.65 -3.32 -33.08
N PHE A 31 -13.50 -2.47 -32.50
CA PHE A 31 -13.11 -1.55 -31.43
C PHE A 31 -12.64 -2.30 -30.18
N ILE A 32 -13.34 -3.37 -29.77
CA ILE A 32 -12.95 -4.21 -28.63
C ILE A 32 -11.61 -4.88 -28.87
N VAL A 33 -11.39 -5.46 -30.06
CA VAL A 33 -10.11 -6.10 -30.40
C VAL A 33 -8.96 -5.09 -30.39
N VAL A 34 -9.17 -3.89 -30.92
CA VAL A 34 -8.17 -2.81 -30.89
C VAL A 34 -7.86 -2.38 -29.45
N MET A 35 -8.86 -2.24 -28.59
CA MET A 35 -8.66 -1.92 -27.17
C MET A 35 -7.92 -3.03 -26.42
N MET A 36 -8.22 -4.30 -26.71
CA MET A 36 -7.49 -5.44 -26.13
C MET A 36 -6.02 -5.43 -26.56
N LEU A 37 -5.72 -5.14 -27.83
CA LEU A 37 -4.35 -5.02 -28.32
C LEU A 37 -3.63 -3.80 -27.71
N LEU A 38 -4.31 -2.66 -27.56
CA LEU A 38 -3.76 -1.49 -26.86
C LEU A 38 -3.44 -1.79 -25.40
N ALA A 39 -4.28 -2.57 -24.70
CA ALA A 39 -4.02 -2.99 -23.34
C ALA A 39 -2.74 -3.82 -23.19
N THR A 40 -2.32 -4.55 -24.23
CA THR A 40 -1.03 -5.28 -24.21
C THR A 40 0.20 -4.39 -24.36
N LEU A 41 0.04 -3.17 -24.87
CA LEU A 41 1.11 -2.18 -25.01
C LEU A 41 1.37 -1.38 -23.72
N PHE A 42 0.45 -1.42 -22.76
CA PHE A 42 0.64 -0.86 -21.42
C PHE A 42 1.02 -1.99 -20.46
N PRO A 43 2.33 -2.28 -20.27
CA PRO A 43 2.74 -3.23 -19.27
C PRO A 43 2.24 -2.78 -17.89
N SER A 44 1.76 -3.74 -17.10
CA SER A 44 1.31 -3.61 -15.71
C SER A 44 2.34 -2.96 -14.76
N THR A 45 3.55 -2.69 -15.25
CA THR A 45 4.59 -1.91 -14.58
C THR A 45 4.16 -0.47 -14.26
N LEU A 46 3.31 0.15 -15.09
CA LEU A 46 2.79 1.51 -14.82
C LEU A 46 1.74 1.54 -13.71
N ILE A 47 1.05 0.42 -13.47
CA ILE A 47 0.07 0.27 -12.39
C ILE A 47 0.77 -0.08 -11.08
N ASN A 48 1.86 -0.85 -11.13
CA ASN A 48 2.68 -1.14 -9.95
C ASN A 48 3.32 0.12 -9.33
N ASP A 49 3.63 1.15 -10.15
CA ASP A 49 4.10 2.45 -9.65
C ASP A 49 2.99 3.28 -8.99
N ILE A 50 1.72 3.04 -9.35
CA ILE A 50 0.55 3.73 -8.78
C ILE A 50 0.07 3.02 -7.50
N ASP A 51 0.28 1.71 -7.36
CA ASP A 51 -0.11 0.89 -6.19
C ASP A 51 0.87 0.99 -5.00
N GLY A 52 1.35 2.20 -4.71
CA GLY A 52 2.06 2.47 -3.46
C GLY A 52 3.45 1.81 -3.31
N SER A 53 4.02 1.24 -4.39
CA SER A 53 5.44 0.86 -4.42
C SER A 53 6.40 2.07 -4.38
N GLY A 54 5.86 3.28 -4.30
CA GLY A 54 6.59 4.52 -3.97
C GLY A 54 6.76 4.75 -2.46
N GLY A 55 6.89 3.68 -1.67
CA GLY A 55 7.19 3.77 -0.23
C GLY A 55 8.60 4.32 -0.02
N GLY A 56 8.71 5.63 0.17
CA GLY A 56 9.98 6.36 0.19
C GLY A 56 11.01 5.81 1.15
N ASP A 57 12.26 5.66 0.66
CA ASP A 57 13.57 5.56 1.34
C ASP A 57 13.65 4.89 2.73
N HIS A 58 12.70 4.02 3.06
CA HIS A 58 12.48 3.49 4.40
C HIS A 58 12.41 1.97 4.35
N TRP A 59 13.12 1.31 5.27
CA TRP A 59 13.26 -0.15 5.28
C TRP A 59 11.96 -0.94 5.53
N LEU A 60 10.94 -0.30 6.10
CA LEU A 60 9.67 -0.94 6.41
C LEU A 60 8.66 -0.65 5.29
N PRO A 61 8.03 -1.68 4.70
CA PRO A 61 7.04 -1.49 3.67
C PRO A 61 5.74 -0.86 4.24
N PRO A 62 4.86 -0.37 3.35
CA PRO A 62 3.52 0.08 3.71
C PRO A 62 2.75 -0.95 4.55
N VAL A 63 1.86 -0.48 5.42
CA VAL A 63 1.24 -1.27 6.51
C VAL A 63 0.51 -2.51 5.98
N GLU A 64 -0.20 -2.34 4.88
CA GLU A 64 -0.97 -3.36 4.17
C GLU A 64 -0.11 -4.49 3.58
N HIS A 65 1.19 -4.24 3.35
CA HIS A 65 2.15 -5.22 2.84
C HIS A 65 2.97 -5.89 3.96
N ARG A 66 2.84 -5.48 5.23
CA ARG A 66 3.67 -6.02 6.33
C ARG A 66 3.29 -7.43 6.78
N ARG A 67 2.09 -7.89 6.44
CA ARG A 67 1.63 -9.24 6.78
C ARG A 67 2.49 -10.34 6.14
N ASP A 68 3.10 -10.03 4.99
CA ASP A 68 3.94 -10.93 4.22
C ASP A 68 5.43 -10.75 4.54
N LEU A 69 5.77 -9.88 5.51
CA LEU A 69 7.14 -9.63 5.94
C LEU A 69 7.64 -10.75 6.85
N GLU A 70 8.76 -11.38 6.47
CA GLU A 70 9.48 -12.28 7.36
C GLU A 70 10.25 -11.47 8.40
N TYR A 71 9.72 -11.42 9.63
CA TYR A 71 10.41 -10.80 10.75
C TYR A 71 11.59 -11.68 11.16
N ARG A 72 12.77 -11.07 11.26
CA ARG A 72 13.95 -11.74 11.85
C ARG A 72 13.64 -12.08 13.30
N ILE A 73 13.96 -13.31 13.68
CA ILE A 73 13.83 -13.83 15.05
C ILE A 73 15.20 -13.96 15.73
N ASP A 74 16.22 -13.30 15.19
CA ASP A 74 17.49 -13.15 15.89
C ASP A 74 17.38 -12.08 16.96
N ASP A 75 18.40 -12.00 17.80
CA ASP A 75 18.49 -11.11 18.96
C ASP A 75 18.68 -9.62 18.57
N VAL A 76 18.31 -9.23 17.35
CA VAL A 76 18.42 -7.87 16.80
C VAL A 76 17.02 -7.30 16.55
N PHE A 77 16.46 -6.64 17.56
CA PHE A 77 15.08 -6.14 17.55
C PHE A 77 14.92 -4.70 17.04
N SER A 78 15.99 -3.94 16.92
CA SER A 78 15.97 -2.53 16.52
C SER A 78 16.70 -2.30 15.21
N ARG A 79 16.05 -1.57 14.29
CA ARG A 79 16.63 -1.15 13.01
C ARG A 79 16.36 0.33 12.82
N VAL A 80 17.38 1.06 12.39
CA VAL A 80 17.24 2.44 11.98
C VAL A 80 16.99 2.49 10.48
N SER A 81 16.13 3.42 10.08
CA SER A 81 15.78 3.59 8.66
C SER A 81 16.87 4.29 7.88
N TRP A 82 17.60 5.17 8.56
CA TRP A 82 18.78 5.82 8.03
C TRP A 82 19.92 5.62 9.00
N ASN A 83 21.09 5.29 8.47
CA ASN A 83 22.26 5.17 9.31
C ASN A 83 22.71 6.56 9.78
N GLY A 84 22.94 6.70 11.08
CA GLY A 84 23.46 7.93 11.67
C GLY A 84 24.96 8.08 11.41
N SER A 85 25.49 9.28 11.61
CA SER A 85 26.94 9.57 11.53
C SER A 85 27.67 9.38 12.85
N TYR A 86 26.94 9.18 13.96
CA TYR A 86 27.50 9.14 15.31
C TYR A 86 27.53 7.71 15.84
N GLY A 87 28.49 7.46 16.73
CA GLY A 87 28.51 6.23 17.53
C GLY A 87 27.29 6.16 18.45
N ILE A 88 26.99 4.97 18.94
CA ILE A 88 25.89 4.70 19.88
C ILE A 88 26.51 4.42 21.25
N ASP A 89 25.96 5.04 22.30
CA ASP A 89 26.33 4.82 23.69
C ASP A 89 25.85 3.44 24.21
N GLU A 90 26.25 3.05 25.41
CA GLU A 90 25.73 1.84 26.06
C GLU A 90 24.19 1.88 26.17
N VAL A 91 23.54 0.72 26.02
CA VAL A 91 22.08 0.61 26.11
C VAL A 91 21.61 0.99 27.52
N ARG A 92 20.63 1.88 27.59
CA ARG A 92 20.03 2.31 28.86
C ARG A 92 18.64 1.75 29.01
N SER A 93 18.32 1.21 30.18
CA SER A 93 16.97 0.73 30.52
C SER A 93 16.29 1.70 31.47
N VAL A 94 15.13 2.20 31.07
CA VAL A 94 14.27 3.06 31.89
C VAL A 94 12.93 2.36 32.09
N TYR A 95 12.46 2.32 33.33
CA TYR A 95 11.14 1.80 33.69
C TYR A 95 10.27 2.97 34.09
N VAL A 96 9.15 3.15 33.38
CA VAL A 96 8.21 4.25 33.60
C VAL A 96 6.91 3.67 34.13
N GLU A 97 6.54 4.06 35.34
CA GLU A 97 5.27 3.71 35.95
C GLU A 97 4.09 4.29 35.16
N VAL A 98 3.07 3.48 34.92
CA VAL A 98 1.83 3.88 34.25
C VAL A 98 0.69 3.91 35.25
N ASN A 99 0.57 5.04 35.94
CA ASN A 99 -0.39 5.25 37.04
C ASN A 99 -1.87 5.31 36.60
N THR A 100 -2.16 5.21 35.31
CA THR A 100 -3.51 5.30 34.76
C THR A 100 -4.14 3.96 34.44
N ILE A 101 -3.37 2.86 34.44
CA ILE A 101 -3.90 1.51 34.17
C ILE A 101 -4.60 1.01 35.44
N THR A 102 -5.89 0.71 35.32
CA THR A 102 -6.73 0.25 36.41
C THR A 102 -7.04 -1.23 36.28
N ALA A 103 -7.59 -1.84 37.32
CA ALA A 103 -8.05 -3.23 37.27
C ALA A 103 -9.10 -3.49 36.18
N ALA A 104 -9.84 -2.47 35.73
CA ALA A 104 -10.81 -2.58 34.64
C ALA A 104 -10.15 -2.81 33.27
N ASP A 105 -8.91 -2.35 33.09
CA ASP A 105 -8.13 -2.51 31.86
C ASP A 105 -7.53 -3.92 31.74
N GLY A 106 -7.59 -4.72 32.81
CA GLY A 106 -7.05 -6.07 32.87
C GLY A 106 -5.52 -6.09 32.90
N GLY A 107 -4.94 -7.30 32.81
CA GLY A 107 -3.49 -7.50 32.74
C GLY A 107 -2.75 -6.82 33.90
N ALA A 108 -1.82 -5.92 33.56
CA ALA A 108 -0.98 -5.19 34.52
C ALA A 108 -1.79 -4.32 35.51
N GLY A 109 -3.00 -3.90 35.14
CA GLY A 109 -3.90 -3.15 36.03
C GLY A 109 -4.47 -3.95 37.20
N VAL A 110 -4.43 -5.29 37.11
CA VAL A 110 -4.86 -6.19 38.19
C VAL A 110 -3.69 -6.53 39.12
N THR A 111 -2.46 -6.60 38.59
CA THR A 111 -1.27 -6.95 39.37
C THR A 111 -0.68 -5.77 40.13
N GLY A 112 -0.95 -4.52 39.73
CA GLY A 112 -0.59 -3.31 40.47
C GLY A 112 0.76 -2.68 40.11
N ASP A 113 1.57 -3.36 39.30
CA ASP A 113 2.92 -2.93 38.91
C ASP A 113 2.97 -2.66 37.39
N ALA A 114 2.13 -1.73 36.92
CA ALA A 114 2.08 -1.39 35.51
C ALA A 114 3.27 -0.48 35.15
N GLU A 115 4.30 -1.06 34.52
CA GLU A 115 5.47 -0.33 34.03
C GLU A 115 5.68 -0.54 32.53
N VAL A 116 6.19 0.48 31.86
CA VAL A 116 6.71 0.38 30.50
C VAL A 116 8.24 0.38 30.56
N HIS A 117 8.85 -0.67 30.04
CA HIS A 117 10.30 -0.74 29.84
C HIS A 117 10.67 -0.06 28.52
N LEU A 118 11.57 0.92 28.61
CA LEU A 118 12.14 1.66 27.48
C LEU A 118 13.65 1.39 27.40
N GLY A 119 14.09 0.82 26.29
CA GLY A 119 15.50 0.69 25.95
C GLY A 119 15.95 1.85 25.07
N PHE A 120 16.93 2.63 25.52
CA PHE A 120 17.50 3.74 24.76
C PHE A 120 18.90 3.40 24.25
N TRP A 121 19.11 3.70 22.96
CA TRP A 121 20.40 3.68 22.29
C TRP A 121 20.70 5.11 21.84
N LEU A 122 21.37 5.89 22.69
CA LEU A 122 21.59 7.31 22.45
C LEU A 122 22.83 7.54 21.59
N PRO A 123 22.81 8.50 20.66
CA PRO A 123 24.00 8.86 19.89
C PRO A 123 25.02 9.58 20.78
N VAL A 124 26.29 9.28 20.59
CA VAL A 124 27.40 9.96 21.29
C VAL A 124 27.65 11.32 20.63
N ILE A 125 26.96 12.36 21.12
CA ILE A 125 27.09 13.75 20.69
C ILE A 125 27.04 14.72 21.87
N GLU A 126 27.72 15.86 21.73
CA GLU A 126 27.70 16.92 22.73
C GLU A 126 26.26 17.41 23.00
N GLY A 127 25.87 17.45 24.27
CA GLY A 127 24.52 17.86 24.69
C GLY A 127 23.45 16.76 24.63
N CYS A 128 23.79 15.53 24.22
CA CYS A 128 22.89 14.37 24.28
C CYS A 128 23.34 13.39 25.37
N ASP A 129 23.61 13.92 26.56
CA ASP A 129 23.89 13.14 27.75
C ASP A 129 22.64 13.08 28.63
N TRP A 130 22.13 11.87 28.82
CA TRP A 130 20.94 11.61 29.62
C TRP A 130 21.13 12.05 31.09
N ASP A 131 22.34 11.91 31.62
CA ASP A 131 22.63 12.18 33.03
C ASP A 131 22.94 13.66 33.31
N SER A 132 23.03 14.48 32.27
CA SER A 132 23.34 15.91 32.39
C SER A 132 22.31 16.72 33.19
N LEU A 133 21.09 16.20 33.36
CA LEU A 133 20.00 16.84 34.11
C LEU A 133 19.86 16.35 35.56
N THR A 134 20.58 15.29 35.94
CA THR A 134 20.46 14.69 37.29
C THR A 134 21.49 15.19 38.30
N ASP A 135 22.40 16.10 37.88
CA ASP A 135 23.55 16.54 38.68
C ASP A 135 23.29 17.85 39.50
N THR A 136 22.03 18.10 39.90
CA THR A 136 21.64 19.24 40.78
C THR A 136 20.93 18.82 42.04
#